data_AF-A0A9D6ID51-F1
#
_entry.id   AF-A0A9D6ID51-F1
#
_cell.length_a   1.000
_cell.length_b   1.000
_cell.length_c   1.000
_cell.angle_alpha   90.00
_cell.angle_beta   90.00
_cell.angle_gamma   90.00
#
_symmetry.space_group_name_H-M   'P 1'
#
loop_
_entity.id
_entity.type
_entity.pdbx_description
1 polymer ?
#
loop_
_entity_poly.entity_id
_entity_poly.type
_entity_poly.pdbx_seq_one_letter_code
_entity_poly.pdbx_strand_id
1 'polypeptide(L)'
;MNANEAWIAMFRRIPGNLHDCLALGMTTGAEIVVQKIVKLEPDFMMIRGRLAGTQDSGRVVLIPYSQLTFVALQTALKDSDVEAIFGKGAPVLVADLPSAAQTVEPEPNAEDDTLNDAPLGVNPPKRPEPASKAALLAKLRERLKN
;
A
#
# COMPACT_ATOMS: atom_id res chain seq x y z
N MET A 1 23.39 -20.12 11.58
CA MET A 1 22.83 -19.70 10.27
C MET A 1 23.06 -18.21 10.17
N ASN A 2 23.72 -17.74 9.12
CA ASN A 2 23.91 -16.30 8.92
C ASN A 2 22.53 -15.66 8.61
N ALA A 3 22.29 -14.41 9.02
CA ALA A 3 20.99 -13.74 8.81
C ALA A 3 20.58 -13.73 7.32
N ASN A 4 21.56 -13.56 6.42
CA ASN A 4 21.34 -13.60 4.98
C ASN A 4 20.86 -14.99 4.50
N GLU A 5 21.43 -16.07 5.03
CA GLU A 5 21.02 -17.44 4.69
C GLU A 5 19.59 -17.73 5.14
N ALA A 6 19.17 -17.19 6.29
CA ALA A 6 17.81 -17.31 6.78
C ALA A 6 16.80 -16.62 5.84
N TRP A 7 17.12 -15.41 5.36
CA TRP A 7 16.31 -14.72 4.35
C TRP A 7 16.21 -15.54 3.05
N ILE A 8 17.34 -16.01 2.52
CA ILE A 8 17.38 -16.83 1.29
C ILE A 8 16.53 -18.09 1.46
N ALA A 9 16.65 -18.79 2.59
CA ALA A 9 15.88 -19.98 2.89
C ALA A 9 14.37 -19.67 2.96
N MET A 10 13.98 -18.53 3.54
CA MET A 10 12.60 -18.08 3.59
C MET A 10 12.03 -17.81 2.18
N PHE A 11 12.71 -17.00 1.36
CA PHE A 11 12.22 -16.69 0.01
C PHE A 11 12.11 -17.91 -0.90
N ARG A 12 12.96 -18.92 -0.70
CA ARG A 12 12.87 -20.20 -1.44
C ARG A 12 11.66 -21.06 -1.04
N ARG A 13 11.09 -20.86 0.16
CA ARG A 13 9.87 -21.55 0.58
C ARG A 13 8.63 -20.93 -0.04
N ILE A 14 8.66 -19.63 -0.34
CA ILE A 14 7.51 -18.90 -0.88
C ILE A 14 7.24 -19.36 -2.33
N PRO A 15 6.05 -19.91 -2.62
CA PRO A 15 5.63 -20.26 -3.96
C PRO A 15 5.74 -19.08 -4.95
N GLY A 16 6.15 -19.37 -6.18
CA GLY A 16 6.35 -18.34 -7.22
C GLY A 16 5.10 -17.53 -7.57
N ASN A 17 3.91 -18.11 -7.40
CA ASN A 17 2.62 -17.45 -7.62
C ASN A 17 2.26 -16.44 -6.51
N LEU A 18 3.04 -16.36 -5.43
CA LEU A 18 2.86 -15.39 -4.36
C LEU A 18 3.90 -14.27 -4.39
N HIS A 19 4.87 -14.32 -5.32
CA HIS A 19 5.96 -13.34 -5.37
C HIS A 19 5.49 -11.93 -5.72
N ASP A 20 4.41 -11.80 -6.49
CA ASP A 20 3.79 -10.53 -6.85
C ASP A 20 2.96 -9.90 -5.71
N CYS A 21 2.66 -10.69 -4.69
CA CYS A 21 1.92 -10.27 -3.50
C CYS A 21 2.86 -9.82 -2.37
N LEU A 22 4.19 -9.94 -2.54
CA LEU A 22 5.14 -9.59 -1.48
C LEU A 22 5.39 -8.08 -1.43
N ALA A 23 5.49 -7.54 -0.23
CA ALA A 23 6.04 -6.22 0.06
C ALA A 23 7.26 -6.38 0.97
N LEU A 24 8.37 -5.76 0.60
CA LEU A 24 9.61 -5.74 1.39
C LEU A 24 9.67 -4.44 2.18
N GLY A 25 9.78 -4.55 3.50
CA GLY A 25 10.01 -3.41 4.39
C GLY A 25 11.50 -3.17 4.58
N MET A 26 11.95 -1.95 4.31
CA MET A 26 13.34 -1.54 4.44
C MET A 26 13.60 -0.89 5.81
N THR A 27 14.86 -0.89 6.25
CA THR A 27 15.32 -0.17 7.47
C THR A 27 15.04 1.33 7.43
N THR A 28 14.96 1.92 6.23
CA THR A 28 14.62 3.32 5.99
C THR A 28 13.13 3.63 6.18
N GLY A 29 12.30 2.61 6.37
CA GLY A 29 10.84 2.72 6.35
C GLY A 29 10.24 2.72 4.95
N ALA A 30 11.06 2.65 3.90
CA ALA A 30 10.55 2.47 2.54
C ALA A 30 10.00 1.06 2.34
N GLU A 31 8.94 0.93 1.53
CA GLU A 31 8.39 -0.35 1.13
C GLU A 31 8.57 -0.57 -0.37
N ILE A 32 8.91 -1.80 -0.75
CA ILE A 32 9.04 -2.20 -2.16
C ILE A 32 8.06 -3.33 -2.41
N VAL A 33 7.09 -3.08 -3.28
CA VAL A 33 6.18 -4.11 -3.76
C VAL A 33 6.89 -4.93 -4.83
N VAL A 34 7.07 -6.21 -4.54
CA VAL A 34 7.73 -7.17 -5.41
C VAL A 34 6.77 -7.55 -6.54
N GLN A 35 7.29 -7.60 -7.76
CA GLN A 35 6.60 -8.19 -8.91
C GLN A 35 7.19 -9.55 -9.24
N LYS A 36 8.52 -9.69 -9.11
CA LYS A 36 9.23 -10.94 -9.37
C LYS A 36 10.57 -10.96 -8.67
N ILE A 37 10.93 -12.09 -8.06
CA ILE A 37 12.31 -12.35 -7.62
C ILE A 37 13.11 -12.83 -8.84
N VAL A 38 14.18 -12.10 -9.17
CA VAL A 38 15.05 -12.42 -10.32
C VAL A 38 16.16 -13.37 -9.89
N LYS A 39 16.81 -13.09 -8.75
CA LYS A 39 17.91 -13.90 -8.22
C LYS A 39 18.10 -13.68 -6.72
N LEU A 40 18.58 -14.71 -6.03
CA LEU A 40 19.01 -14.66 -4.63
C LEU A 40 20.51 -14.95 -4.59
N GLU A 41 21.32 -13.93 -4.30
CA GLU A 41 22.77 -14.06 -4.07
C GLU A 41 23.05 -14.16 -2.56
N PRO A 42 24.29 -14.47 -2.13
CA PRO A 42 24.63 -14.57 -0.71
C PRO A 42 24.48 -13.26 0.09
N ASP A 43 24.72 -12.10 -0.54
CA ASP A 43 24.76 -10.80 0.16
C ASP A 43 23.59 -9.87 -0.18
N PHE A 44 22.94 -10.10 -1.32
CA PHE A 44 21.82 -9.31 -1.80
C PHE A 44 20.82 -10.15 -2.60
N MET A 45 19.63 -9.60 -2.81
CA MET A 45 18.66 -10.13 -3.77
C MET A 45 18.48 -9.17 -4.93
N MET A 46 18.11 -9.74 -6.08
CA MET A 46 17.69 -8.99 -7.25
C MET A 46 16.20 -9.21 -7.44
N ILE A 47 15.42 -8.14 -7.42
CA ILE A 47 13.99 -8.21 -7.65
C ILE A 47 13.58 -7.23 -8.74
N ARG A 48 12.47 -7.53 -9.40
CA ARG A 48 11.69 -6.55 -10.13
C ARG A 48 10.58 -6.08 -9.20
N GLY A 49 10.47 -4.77 -9.00
CA GLY A 49 9.49 -4.22 -8.09
C GLY A 49 9.19 -2.76 -8.36
N ARG A 50 8.23 -2.24 -7.59
CA ARG A 50 7.90 -0.82 -7.54
C ARG A 50 8.13 -0.31 -6.12
N LEU A 51 8.70 0.88 -5.98
CA LEU A 51 8.74 1.55 -4.69
C LEU A 51 7.32 2.01 -4.36
N ALA A 52 6.86 1.75 -3.14
CA ALA A 52 5.54 2.16 -2.69
C ALA A 52 5.39 3.68 -2.86
N GLY A 53 4.28 4.11 -3.50
CA GLY A 53 3.99 5.51 -3.78
C GLY A 53 4.50 6.05 -5.12
N THR A 54 5.23 5.26 -5.92
CA THR A 54 5.61 5.66 -7.28
C THR A 54 4.88 4.82 -8.33
N GLN A 55 4.50 5.42 -9.46
CA GLN A 55 3.96 4.70 -10.63
C GLN A 55 5.07 4.07 -11.49
N ASP A 56 6.27 3.98 -10.94
CA ASP A 56 7.46 3.60 -11.67
C ASP A 56 7.41 2.11 -12.04
N SER A 57 7.57 1.82 -13.32
CA SER A 57 7.30 0.51 -13.90
C SER A 57 8.45 -0.47 -13.63
N GLY A 58 8.30 -1.27 -12.57
CA GLY A 58 8.97 -2.57 -12.43
C GLY A 58 10.47 -2.52 -12.69
N ARG A 59 11.19 -1.64 -12.01
CA ARG A 59 12.66 -1.55 -12.12
C ARG A 59 13.29 -2.78 -11.47
N VAL A 60 14.44 -3.19 -12.00
CA VAL A 60 15.27 -4.18 -11.31
C VAL A 60 16.06 -3.45 -10.24
N VAL A 61 15.88 -3.86 -8.99
CA VAL A 61 16.57 -3.29 -7.83
C VAL A 61 17.37 -4.39 -7.15
N LEU A 62 18.56 -4.00 -6.67
CA LEU A 62 19.44 -4.84 -5.88
C LEU A 62 19.28 -4.42 -4.42
N ILE A 63 18.91 -5.36 -3.56
CA ILE A 63 18.59 -5.10 -2.16
C ILE A 63 19.51 -5.95 -1.29
N PRO A 64 20.43 -5.34 -0.53
CA PRO A 64 21.20 -6.05 0.48
C PRO A 64 20.27 -6.59 1.57
N TYR A 65 20.48 -7.84 2.03
CA TYR A 65 19.63 -8.41 3.09
C TYR A 65 19.73 -7.65 4.41
N SER A 66 20.86 -6.97 4.64
CA SER A 66 21.07 -6.11 5.83
C SER A 66 20.15 -4.90 5.88
N GLN A 67 19.48 -4.56 4.77
CA GLN A 67 18.52 -3.46 4.70
C GLN A 67 17.07 -3.93 4.82
N LEU A 68 16.82 -5.24 4.95
CA LEU A 68 15.48 -5.79 5.10
C LEU A 68 15.09 -5.88 6.57
N THR A 69 13.91 -5.36 6.88
CA THR A 69 13.31 -5.41 8.21
C THR A 69 12.22 -6.48 8.28
N PHE A 70 11.35 -6.53 7.27
CA PHE A 70 10.25 -7.50 7.22
C PHE A 70 9.83 -7.81 5.77
N VAL A 71 9.02 -8.86 5.62
CA VAL A 71 8.30 -9.18 4.38
C VAL A 71 6.84 -9.38 4.72
N ALA A 72 5.96 -8.69 3.99
CA ALA A 72 4.52 -8.80 4.14
C ALA A 72 3.89 -9.41 2.88
N LEU A 73 2.84 -10.19 3.05
CA LEU A 73 1.93 -10.58 1.97
C LEU A 73 0.79 -9.56 1.94
N GLN A 74 0.61 -8.89 0.80
CA GLN A 74 -0.44 -7.88 0.62
C GLN A 74 -1.83 -8.51 0.43
N THR A 75 -1.88 -9.80 0.12
CA THR A 75 -3.11 -10.57 0.01
C THR A 75 -3.40 -11.27 1.33
N ALA A 76 -4.68 -11.35 1.69
CA ALA A 76 -5.12 -12.13 2.84
C ALA A 76 -4.92 -13.62 2.52
N LEU A 77 -3.99 -14.27 3.23
CA LEU A 77 -3.83 -15.72 3.23
C LEU A 77 -4.59 -16.32 4.41
N LYS A 78 -5.19 -17.49 4.21
CA LYS A 78 -5.74 -18.27 5.32
C LYS A 78 -4.59 -18.90 6.11
N ASP A 79 -4.79 -19.13 7.40
CA ASP A 79 -3.78 -19.76 8.26
C ASP A 79 -3.35 -21.13 7.72
N SER A 80 -4.26 -21.90 7.14
CA SER A 80 -3.96 -23.17 6.47
C SER A 80 -2.95 -23.03 5.32
N ASP A 81 -3.01 -21.93 4.57
CA ASP A 81 -2.11 -21.66 3.45
C ASP A 81 -0.74 -21.21 3.96
N VAL A 82 -0.71 -20.41 5.04
CA VAL A 82 0.52 -20.02 5.73
C VAL A 82 1.22 -21.25 6.31
N GLU A 83 0.48 -22.15 6.96
CA GLU A 83 0.98 -23.43 7.45
C GLU A 83 1.47 -24.34 6.32
N ALA A 84 0.82 -24.37 5.15
CA ALA A 84 1.32 -25.14 4.02
C ALA A 84 2.69 -24.63 3.52
N ILE A 85 2.93 -23.32 3.59
CA ILE A 85 4.16 -22.67 3.11
C ILE A 85 5.29 -22.72 4.15
N PHE A 86 4.97 -22.52 5.43
CA PHE A 86 5.95 -22.35 6.51
C PHE A 86 5.89 -23.44 7.58
N GLY A 87 4.83 -24.23 7.63
CA GLY A 87 4.52 -25.23 8.65
C GLY A 87 5.21 -26.57 8.44
N LYS A 88 6.46 -26.63 8.92
CA LYS A 88 6.97 -27.73 9.74
C LYS A 88 7.91 -27.12 10.78
N GLY A 89 7.35 -26.77 11.95
CA GLY A 89 8.11 -26.37 13.16
C GLY A 89 8.08 -24.89 13.58
N ALA A 90 7.20 -24.04 13.04
CA ALA A 90 7.02 -22.69 13.56
C ALA A 90 6.02 -22.71 14.73
N PRO A 91 6.35 -22.20 15.94
CA PRO A 91 5.38 -22.03 17.00
C PRO A 91 4.40 -20.93 16.60
N VAL A 92 3.14 -21.30 16.40
CA VAL A 92 2.05 -20.35 16.16
C VAL A 92 1.72 -19.67 17.50
N LEU A 93 2.11 -18.40 17.65
CA LEU A 93 1.55 -17.52 18.68
C LEU A 93 0.40 -16.74 18.06
N VAL A 94 -0.76 -17.39 17.93
CA VAL A 94 -2.02 -16.68 17.67
C VAL A 94 -2.52 -16.11 18.99
N ALA A 95 -2.12 -14.88 19.29
CA ALA A 95 -2.91 -14.02 20.16
C ALA A 95 -3.97 -13.36 19.27
N ASP A 96 -5.21 -13.80 19.46
CA ASP A 96 -6.43 -13.33 18.81
C ASP A 96 -6.49 -11.80 18.83
N LEU A 97 -6.27 -11.15 17.68
CA LEU A 97 -6.47 -9.71 17.54
C LEU A 97 -7.92 -9.50 17.06
N PRO A 98 -8.75 -8.74 17.81
CA PRO A 98 -10.14 -8.57 17.45
C PRO A 98 -10.28 -7.84 16.11
N SER A 99 -10.91 -8.52 15.15
CA SER A 99 -11.34 -7.96 13.88
C SER A 99 -12.41 -6.90 14.12
N ALA A 100 -12.09 -5.64 13.85
CA ALA A 100 -13.05 -4.54 13.88
C ALA A 100 -14.00 -4.68 12.69
N ALA A 101 -15.12 -5.36 12.91
CA ALA A 101 -16.25 -5.38 11.99
C ALA A 101 -16.82 -3.96 11.85
N GLN A 102 -16.83 -3.45 10.62
CA GLN A 102 -17.45 -2.20 10.23
C GLN A 102 -18.98 -2.36 10.34
N THR A 103 -19.62 -1.57 11.20
CA THR A 103 -21.08 -1.40 11.19
C THR A 103 -21.44 -0.53 10.00
N VAL A 104 -22.11 -1.15 9.02
CA VAL A 104 -22.84 -0.46 7.96
C VAL A 104 -24.21 -0.10 8.52
N GLU A 105 -24.51 1.19 8.63
CA GLU A 105 -25.84 1.68 9.03
C GLU A 105 -26.51 2.32 7.80
N PRO A 106 -27.71 1.88 7.40
CA PRO A 106 -28.38 2.35 6.18
C PRO A 106 -29.16 3.64 6.43
N GLU A 107 -29.15 4.53 5.42
CA GLU A 107 -30.01 5.71 5.34
C GLU A 107 -31.51 5.36 5.42
N PRO A 108 -32.33 6.27 5.97
CA PRO A 108 -33.66 6.49 5.45
C PRO A 108 -33.87 7.92 4.96
N ASN A 109 -34.38 7.97 3.74
CA ASN A 109 -34.93 9.12 3.03
C ASN A 109 -36.10 9.77 3.80
N ALA A 110 -36.16 11.10 3.84
CA ALA A 110 -37.39 11.85 4.09
C ALA A 110 -37.29 13.25 3.45
N GLU A 111 -38.14 13.48 2.47
CA GLU A 111 -38.47 14.80 1.91
C GLU A 111 -39.35 15.59 2.88
N ASP A 112 -39.16 16.91 2.93
CA ASP A 112 -40.19 17.97 2.81
C ASP A 112 -40.13 19.15 3.82
N ASP A 113 -40.37 20.32 3.24
CA ASP A 113 -40.56 21.72 3.68
C ASP A 113 -40.53 22.16 5.16
N THR A 114 -39.80 23.26 5.46
CA THR A 114 -40.38 24.59 5.82
C THR A 114 -39.36 25.65 6.32
N LEU A 115 -39.47 26.84 5.73
CA LEU A 115 -39.23 28.24 6.17
C LEU A 115 -38.48 28.58 7.50
N ASN A 116 -37.37 29.30 7.33
CA ASN A 116 -37.01 30.62 7.88
C ASN A 116 -37.06 30.88 9.41
N ASP A 117 -35.90 31.01 10.07
CA ASP A 117 -35.48 32.23 10.80
C ASP A 117 -33.97 32.18 11.16
N ALA A 118 -33.28 33.33 11.17
CA ALA A 118 -31.85 33.50 11.47
C ALA A 118 -31.64 33.74 13.01
N PRO A 119 -30.42 33.73 13.64
CA PRO A 119 -29.18 34.36 13.14
C PRO A 119 -27.82 33.68 13.46
N LEU A 120 -26.84 34.04 12.62
CA LEU A 120 -25.39 34.22 12.87
C LEU A 120 -24.62 33.21 13.73
N GLY A 121 -23.73 32.44 13.09
CA GLY A 121 -22.62 31.80 13.79
C GLY A 121 -21.72 30.89 12.94
N VAL A 122 -20.59 31.43 12.50
CA VAL A 122 -19.34 30.73 12.09
C VAL A 122 -19.28 30.15 10.66
N ASN A 123 -18.41 30.77 9.88
CA ASN A 123 -18.08 30.56 8.46
C ASN A 123 -17.13 29.35 8.28
N PRO A 124 -17.44 28.31 7.46
CA PRO A 124 -16.44 27.34 7.04
C PRO A 124 -15.69 27.82 5.77
N PRO A 125 -14.39 27.52 5.62
CA PRO A 125 -13.58 28.06 4.54
C PRO A 125 -14.07 27.59 3.16
N LYS A 126 -14.30 28.55 2.25
CA LYS A 126 -14.66 28.30 0.84
C LYS A 126 -13.60 27.41 0.17
N ARG A 127 -14.00 26.20 -0.16
CA ARG A 127 -13.32 25.32 -1.12
C ARG A 127 -13.25 26.06 -2.46
N PRO A 128 -12.07 26.20 -3.11
CA PRO A 128 -11.98 26.89 -4.39
C PRO A 128 -12.77 26.11 -5.46
N GLU A 129 -13.67 26.82 -6.14
CA GLU A 129 -14.47 26.30 -7.25
C GLU A 129 -13.56 25.73 -8.36
N PRO A 130 -13.97 24.65 -9.03
CA PRO A 130 -13.22 24.14 -10.18
C PRO A 130 -13.22 25.20 -11.28
N ALA A 131 -12.01 25.71 -11.61
CA ALA A 131 -11.83 26.73 -12.63
C ALA A 131 -12.48 26.27 -13.95
N SER A 132 -13.51 26.98 -14.38
CA SER A 132 -14.18 26.71 -15.65
C SER A 132 -13.19 26.88 -16.82
N LYS A 133 -13.37 26.10 -17.89
CA LYS A 133 -12.51 26.17 -19.10
C LYS A 133 -12.33 27.60 -19.63
N ALA A 134 -13.32 28.46 -19.44
CA ALA A 134 -13.26 29.87 -19.79
C ALA A 134 -12.13 30.62 -19.04
N ALA A 135 -11.96 30.35 -17.74
CA ALA A 135 -10.91 30.94 -16.91
C ALA A 135 -9.51 30.46 -17.31
N LEU A 136 -9.37 29.19 -17.71
CA LEU A 136 -8.10 28.63 -18.19
C LEU A 136 -7.70 29.20 -19.56
N LEU A 137 -8.66 29.37 -20.47
CA LEU A 137 -8.41 29.98 -21.79
C LEU A 137 -8.03 31.45 -21.69
N ALA A 138 -8.61 32.20 -20.75
CA ALA A 138 -8.23 33.59 -20.49
C ALA A 138 -6.78 33.69 -20.02
N LYS A 139 -6.37 32.87 -19.03
CA LYS A 139 -4.99 32.82 -18.52
C LYS A 139 -3.97 32.38 -19.59
N LEU A 140 -4.34 31.46 -20.48
CA LEU A 140 -3.45 31.02 -21.55
C LEU A 140 -3.21 32.13 -22.58
N ARG A 141 -4.26 32.89 -22.94
CA ARG A 141 -4.14 34.03 -23.86
C ARG A 141 -3.31 35.18 -23.29
N GLU A 142 -3.36 35.38 -21.99
CA GLU A 142 -2.55 36.38 -21.30
C GLU A 142 -1.06 36.01 -21.30
N ARG A 143 -0.73 34.73 -21.12
CA ARG A 143 0.66 34.22 -21.16
C ARG A 143 1.31 34.24 -22.54
N LEU A 144 0.54 34.29 -23.62
CA LEU A 144 1.06 34.32 -24.99
C LEU A 144 1.34 35.74 -25.50
N LYS A 145 1.02 36.78 -24.70
CA LYS A 145 1.27 38.18 -25.05
C LYS A 145 2.51 38.79 -24.37
N ASN A 146 3.13 38.07 -23.45
CA ASN A 146 4.48 38.35 -22.93
C ASN A 146 5.49 37.42 -23.60
#